data_AF-A0A381TGV7-F1
#
_entry.id   AF-A0A381TGV7-F1
#
_cell.length_a   1.000
_cell.length_b   1.000
_cell.length_c   1.000
_cell.angle_alpha   90.00
_cell.angle_beta   90.00
_cell.angle_gamma   90.00
#
_symmetry.space_group_name_H-M   'P 1'
#
loop_
_entity.id
_entity.type
_entity.pdbx_description
1 polymer ?
#
loop_
_entity_poly.entity_id
_entity_poly.type
_entity_poly.pdbx_seq_one_letter_code
_entity_poly.pdbx_strand_id
1 'polypeptide(L)'
;MKQGSLIFILFFLFGCDSTQDVQSIPPLAPSDLIEHSLEFEKQVISVSEKIHVAIGYSLANSIMVEAEGGKIIIDTTGTIETGREVRSLFDRLNPYPIKAVIYTHNHGDHVFGARAFVDNSEIEVIAHETTEEYINRILGILRPIINKRSSRMFGSFFPEESIENNGIGPFLEIGKEGRQTSLVYPTKKFDESLELSISGLDIQLFHAPGETNDQIFVWIPKYKALFPGDNFYRAFPNLYTIRGTPYRDLAGWVKSIDMMRYLEPDLLIPSHSKPIKGAEEISKHLTDYRDAIQFVHDQTVRLINK
;
A
#
# COMPACT_ATOMS: atom_id res chain seq x y z
N MET A 1 -41.25 -54.67 59.37
CA MET A 1 -42.17 -53.79 58.61
C MET A 1 -42.01 -52.35 59.08
N LYS A 2 -41.24 -51.54 58.36
CA LYS A 2 -41.34 -50.07 58.39
C LYS A 2 -41.05 -49.56 56.98
N GLN A 3 -42.09 -49.04 56.35
CA GLN A 3 -42.04 -48.29 55.11
C GLN A 3 -41.37 -46.94 55.38
N GLY A 4 -40.55 -46.47 54.44
CA GLY A 4 -39.98 -45.12 54.45
C GLY A 4 -39.88 -44.62 53.02
N SER A 5 -40.71 -43.64 52.70
CA SER A 5 -40.98 -43.06 51.38
C SER A 5 -39.76 -42.55 50.63
N LEU A 6 -39.67 -42.84 49.34
CA LEU A 6 -38.72 -42.23 48.41
C LEU A 6 -39.27 -40.86 47.96
N ILE A 7 -38.64 -39.76 48.38
CA ILE A 7 -38.97 -38.40 47.94
C ILE A 7 -38.14 -38.13 46.67
N PHE A 8 -38.82 -38.00 45.52
CA PHE A 8 -38.22 -37.47 44.31
C PHE A 8 -38.17 -35.94 44.42
N ILE A 9 -36.97 -35.39 44.55
CA ILE A 9 -36.74 -33.94 44.48
C ILE A 9 -36.65 -33.56 43.00
N LEU A 10 -37.68 -32.88 42.48
CA LEU A 10 -37.64 -32.21 41.19
C LEU A 10 -36.74 -30.96 41.34
N PHE A 11 -35.56 -30.98 40.74
CA PHE A 11 -34.75 -29.79 40.55
C PHE A 11 -35.35 -28.94 39.44
N PHE A 12 -36.07 -27.87 39.80
CA PHE A 12 -36.37 -26.79 38.86
C PHE A 12 -35.08 -25.98 38.65
N LEU A 13 -34.42 -26.21 37.50
CA LEU A 13 -33.39 -25.31 37.00
C LEU A 13 -34.08 -24.01 36.57
N PHE A 14 -34.04 -22.99 37.43
CA PHE A 14 -34.27 -21.62 37.02
C PHE A 14 -33.10 -21.20 36.13
N GLY A 15 -33.28 -21.26 34.81
CA GLY A 15 -32.40 -20.59 33.87
C GLY A 15 -32.50 -19.09 34.13
N CYS A 16 -31.45 -18.50 34.67
CA CYS A 16 -31.27 -17.05 34.62
C CYS A 16 -31.00 -16.69 33.16
N ASP A 17 -32.04 -16.25 32.47
CA ASP A 17 -31.91 -15.56 31.19
C ASP A 17 -31.48 -14.13 31.48
N SER A 18 -30.19 -13.95 31.77
CA SER A 18 -29.55 -12.63 31.72
C SER A 18 -28.70 -12.61 30.47
N THR A 19 -29.35 -12.40 29.32
CA THR A 19 -28.70 -11.72 28.21
C THR A 19 -28.31 -10.34 28.70
N GLN A 20 -27.13 -10.24 29.32
CA GLN A 20 -26.49 -8.95 29.47
C GLN A 20 -26.24 -8.47 28.05
N ASP A 21 -26.98 -7.44 27.64
CA ASP A 21 -26.58 -6.60 26.52
C ASP A 21 -25.11 -6.27 26.78
N VAL A 22 -24.22 -6.86 25.96
CA VAL A 22 -22.82 -6.50 25.96
C VAL A 22 -22.82 -5.03 25.55
N GLN A 23 -22.68 -4.15 26.55
CA GLN A 23 -22.53 -2.73 26.33
C GLN A 23 -21.42 -2.58 25.29
N SER A 24 -21.80 -2.15 24.08
CA SER A 24 -20.84 -1.87 23.03
C SER A 24 -19.97 -0.74 23.54
N ILE A 25 -18.76 -1.07 23.98
CA ILE A 25 -17.76 -0.05 24.34
C ILE A 25 -17.56 0.74 23.05
N PRO A 26 -17.80 2.07 23.05
CA PRO A 26 -17.52 2.87 21.87
C PRO A 26 -16.07 2.65 21.45
N PRO A 27 -15.79 2.58 20.14
CA PRO A 27 -14.45 2.28 19.68
C PRO A 27 -13.46 3.26 20.31
N LEU A 28 -12.35 2.72 20.84
CA LEU A 28 -11.28 3.53 21.45
C LEU A 28 -10.57 4.40 20.41
N ALA A 29 -10.72 4.04 19.12
CA ALA A 29 -10.15 4.77 18.01
C ALA A 29 -10.86 6.11 17.76
N PRO A 30 -10.12 7.17 17.40
CA PRO A 30 -10.69 8.39 16.86
C PRO A 30 -11.64 8.11 15.69
N SER A 31 -12.75 8.87 15.60
CA SER A 31 -13.78 8.62 14.57
C SER A 31 -13.27 8.83 13.14
N ASP A 32 -12.34 9.76 12.95
CA ASP A 32 -11.68 10.01 11.66
C ASP A 32 -10.80 8.83 11.23
N LEU A 33 -10.12 8.16 12.17
CA LEU A 33 -9.38 6.94 11.88
C LEU A 33 -10.30 5.81 11.42
N ILE A 34 -11.46 5.65 12.06
CA ILE A 34 -12.45 4.62 11.69
C ILE A 34 -13.04 4.93 10.30
N GLU A 35 -13.39 6.18 10.04
CA GLU A 35 -13.90 6.62 8.73
C GLU A 35 -12.85 6.41 7.64
N HIS A 36 -11.56 6.64 7.96
CA HIS A 36 -10.45 6.42 7.03
C HIS A 36 -10.32 4.96 6.56
N SER A 37 -10.86 3.98 7.30
CA SER A 37 -10.90 2.58 6.83
C SER A 37 -11.72 2.40 5.54
N LEU A 38 -12.63 3.34 5.22
CA LEU A 38 -13.35 3.34 3.95
C LEU A 38 -12.41 3.51 2.75
N GLU A 39 -11.22 4.06 2.92
CA GLU A 39 -10.21 4.12 1.86
C GLU A 39 -9.68 2.74 1.46
N PHE A 40 -9.86 1.72 2.29
CA PHE A 40 -9.19 0.43 2.15
C PHE A 40 -10.15 -0.75 2.00
N GLU A 41 -11.41 -0.51 1.65
CA GLU A 41 -12.40 -1.56 1.40
C GLU A 41 -11.91 -2.51 0.30
N LYS A 42 -11.83 -3.80 0.63
CA LYS A 42 -11.30 -4.85 -0.24
C LYS A 42 -12.11 -4.98 -1.53
N GLN A 43 -11.55 -4.52 -2.64
CA GLN A 43 -12.20 -4.58 -3.97
C GLN A 43 -11.18 -4.35 -5.11
N VAL A 44 -11.60 -4.63 -6.35
CA VAL A 44 -10.86 -4.19 -7.54
C VAL A 44 -11.58 -3.02 -8.17
N ILE A 45 -10.92 -1.85 -8.20
CA ILE A 45 -11.45 -0.61 -8.77
C ILE A 45 -10.91 -0.46 -10.19
N SER A 46 -11.78 -0.51 -11.20
CA SER A 46 -11.45 -0.13 -12.58
C SER A 46 -11.57 1.38 -12.74
N VAL A 47 -10.45 2.11 -12.73
CA VAL A 47 -10.46 3.57 -12.90
C VAL A 47 -10.70 3.98 -14.35
N SER A 48 -10.39 3.10 -15.29
CA SER A 48 -10.74 3.18 -16.71
C SER A 48 -11.00 1.77 -17.24
N GLU A 49 -11.28 1.64 -18.54
CA GLU A 49 -11.36 0.33 -19.19
C GLU A 49 -10.02 -0.44 -19.21
N LYS A 50 -8.90 0.24 -18.90
CA LYS A 50 -7.54 -0.29 -19.06
C LYS A 50 -6.70 -0.26 -17.80
N ILE A 51 -7.20 0.30 -16.70
CA ILE A 51 -6.43 0.46 -15.46
C ILE A 51 -7.28 -0.02 -14.28
N HIS A 52 -6.74 -0.97 -13.52
CA HIS A 52 -7.43 -1.66 -12.42
C HIS A 52 -6.56 -1.66 -11.17
N VAL A 53 -7.15 -1.36 -10.02
CA VAL A 53 -6.46 -1.25 -8.74
C VAL A 53 -7.03 -2.29 -7.78
N ALA A 54 -6.22 -3.24 -7.32
CA ALA A 54 -6.59 -4.11 -6.23
C ALA A 54 -6.26 -3.41 -4.91
N ILE A 55 -7.29 -2.99 -4.19
CA ILE A 55 -7.21 -2.22 -2.94
C ILE A 55 -7.75 -3.03 -1.78
N GLY A 56 -7.17 -2.85 -0.60
CA GLY A 56 -7.62 -3.52 0.64
C GLY A 56 -7.23 -4.99 0.78
N TYR A 57 -6.46 -5.53 -0.17
CA TYR A 57 -5.94 -6.91 -0.10
C TYR A 57 -4.66 -7.02 0.77
N SER A 58 -3.92 -5.92 0.88
CA SER A 58 -2.63 -5.76 1.56
C SER A 58 -2.48 -4.32 2.04
N LEU A 59 -1.37 -4.02 2.73
CA LEU A 59 -1.03 -2.64 3.11
C LEU A 59 -0.96 -1.72 1.88
N ALA A 60 -0.25 -2.14 0.84
CA ALA A 60 -0.19 -1.46 -0.45
C ALA A 60 -1.20 -2.03 -1.44
N ASN A 61 -1.62 -1.19 -2.37
CA ASN A 61 -2.33 -1.56 -3.59
C ASN A 61 -1.38 -2.29 -4.54
N SER A 62 -1.96 -3.11 -5.41
CA SER A 62 -1.30 -3.54 -6.65
C SER A 62 -2.16 -3.11 -7.82
N ILE A 63 -1.53 -2.70 -8.92
CA ILE A 63 -2.21 -2.02 -10.02
C ILE A 63 -1.90 -2.75 -11.32
N MET A 64 -2.94 -3.07 -12.09
CA MET A 64 -2.84 -3.65 -13.42
C MET A 64 -3.16 -2.60 -14.48
N VAL A 65 -2.27 -2.45 -15.46
CA VAL A 65 -2.51 -1.68 -16.69
C VAL A 65 -2.57 -2.65 -17.87
N GLU A 66 -3.66 -2.63 -18.61
CA GLU A 66 -3.82 -3.41 -19.82
C GLU A 66 -3.08 -2.77 -21.01
N ALA A 67 -2.43 -3.62 -21.81
CA ALA A 67 -1.75 -3.25 -23.05
C ALA A 67 -2.11 -4.24 -24.19
N GLU A 68 -1.62 -4.04 -25.41
CA GLU A 68 -1.94 -4.91 -26.53
C GLU A 68 -1.33 -6.33 -26.34
N GLY A 69 -2.19 -7.34 -26.22
CA GLY A 69 -1.76 -8.73 -26.00
C GLY A 69 -0.97 -8.96 -24.71
N GLY A 70 -1.13 -8.07 -23.72
CA GLY A 70 -0.38 -8.13 -22.47
C GLY A 70 -0.95 -7.24 -21.36
N LYS A 71 -0.32 -7.31 -20.19
CA LYS A 71 -0.59 -6.42 -19.06
C LYS A 71 0.68 -6.10 -18.30
N ILE A 72 0.64 -5.00 -17.55
CA ILE A 72 1.75 -4.48 -16.76
C ILE A 72 1.27 -4.36 -15.33
N ILE A 73 2.11 -4.77 -14.38
CA ILE A 73 1.80 -4.70 -12.95
C ILE A 73 2.67 -3.61 -12.33
N ILE A 74 2.06 -2.70 -11.58
CA ILE A 74 2.76 -1.70 -10.77
C ILE A 74 2.53 -2.11 -9.30
N ASP A 75 3.64 -2.39 -8.61
CA ASP A 75 3.72 -2.93 -7.26
C ASP A 75 3.03 -4.30 -7.06
N THR A 76 3.56 -5.09 -6.13
CA THR A 76 3.33 -6.54 -6.07
C THR A 76 2.80 -7.05 -4.73
N THR A 77 2.32 -6.17 -3.85
CA THR A 77 1.92 -6.50 -2.47
C THR A 77 3.10 -7.01 -1.61
N GLY A 78 2.85 -7.31 -0.34
CA GLY A 78 3.88 -7.74 0.60
C GLY A 78 4.13 -9.25 0.68
N THR A 79 3.26 -10.10 0.14
CA THR A 79 3.44 -11.57 0.21
C THR A 79 2.99 -12.28 -1.06
N ILE A 80 3.53 -13.48 -1.28
CA ILE A 80 3.21 -14.33 -2.44
C ILE A 80 1.71 -14.70 -2.43
N GLU A 81 1.13 -14.97 -1.26
CA GLU A 81 -0.26 -15.38 -1.12
C GLU A 81 -1.21 -14.25 -1.48
N THR A 82 -0.96 -13.03 -0.99
CA THR A 82 -1.74 -11.86 -1.41
C THR A 82 -1.55 -11.59 -2.90
N GLY A 83 -0.31 -11.63 -3.37
CA GLY A 83 0.00 -11.42 -4.79
C GLY A 83 -0.71 -12.43 -5.68
N ARG A 84 -0.85 -13.70 -5.26
CA ARG A 84 -1.60 -14.73 -6.01
C ARG A 84 -3.11 -14.46 -6.01
N GLU A 85 -3.66 -14.03 -4.88
CA GLU A 85 -5.08 -13.63 -4.79
C GLU A 85 -5.37 -12.47 -5.76
N VAL A 86 -4.54 -11.42 -5.71
CA VAL A 86 -4.64 -10.24 -6.59
C VAL A 86 -4.42 -10.62 -8.05
N ARG A 87 -3.38 -11.39 -8.36
CA ARG A 87 -3.13 -11.87 -9.72
C ARG A 87 -4.33 -12.63 -10.27
N SER A 88 -4.95 -13.49 -9.48
CA SER A 88 -6.14 -14.25 -9.90
C SER A 88 -7.30 -13.32 -10.28
N LEU A 89 -7.48 -12.21 -9.57
CA LEU A 89 -8.49 -11.18 -9.90
C LEU A 89 -8.15 -10.48 -11.21
N PHE A 90 -6.89 -10.09 -11.39
CA PHE A 90 -6.40 -9.46 -12.61
C PHE A 90 -6.48 -10.38 -13.83
N ASP A 91 -6.15 -11.66 -13.69
CA ASP A 91 -6.25 -12.66 -14.75
C ASP A 91 -7.70 -12.89 -15.21
N ARG A 92 -8.69 -12.71 -14.31
CA ARG A 92 -10.12 -12.75 -14.67
C ARG A 92 -10.57 -11.53 -15.48
N LEU A 93 -9.97 -10.37 -15.24
CA LEU A 93 -10.27 -9.14 -15.99
C LEU A 93 -9.55 -9.15 -17.35
N ASN A 94 -8.27 -9.52 -17.34
CA ASN A 94 -7.45 -9.61 -18.54
C ASN A 94 -6.58 -10.89 -18.49
N PRO A 95 -6.87 -11.91 -19.32
CA PRO A 95 -6.14 -13.17 -19.32
C PRO A 95 -4.79 -13.10 -20.06
N TYR A 96 -4.45 -11.97 -20.70
CA TYR A 96 -3.17 -11.84 -21.40
C TYR A 96 -1.96 -11.88 -20.43
N PRO A 97 -0.78 -12.30 -20.91
CA PRO A 97 0.39 -12.46 -20.04
C PRO A 97 0.88 -11.12 -19.47
N ILE A 98 1.48 -11.19 -18.28
CA ILE A 98 2.23 -10.08 -17.71
C ILE A 98 3.47 -9.87 -18.56
N LYS A 99 3.71 -8.63 -19.01
CA LYS A 99 4.86 -8.25 -19.84
C LYS A 99 5.96 -7.58 -19.04
N ALA A 100 5.58 -6.84 -18.00
CA ALA A 100 6.51 -6.20 -17.09
C ALA A 100 5.88 -6.02 -15.70
N VAL A 101 6.75 -5.95 -14.71
CA VAL A 101 6.45 -5.50 -13.35
C VAL A 101 7.28 -4.24 -13.09
N ILE A 102 6.65 -3.20 -12.56
CA ILE A 102 7.30 -1.96 -12.17
C ILE A 102 7.23 -1.87 -10.65
N TYR A 103 8.38 -1.69 -10.00
CA TYR A 103 8.41 -1.30 -8.58
C TYR A 103 8.47 0.21 -8.51
N THR A 104 7.55 0.80 -7.75
CA THR A 104 7.59 2.24 -7.49
C THR A 104 8.74 2.60 -6.56
N HIS A 105 9.08 1.72 -5.61
CA HIS A 105 10.21 1.87 -4.69
C HIS A 105 10.50 0.59 -3.87
N ASN A 106 11.54 0.62 -3.02
CA ASN A 106 12.10 -0.53 -2.30
C ASN A 106 11.24 -1.16 -1.18
N HIS A 107 10.13 -0.54 -0.75
CA HIS A 107 9.44 -1.01 0.45
C HIS A 107 8.80 -2.40 0.26
N GLY A 108 8.79 -3.18 1.35
CA GLY A 108 8.44 -4.59 1.33
C GLY A 108 7.02 -4.87 0.84
N ASP A 109 6.07 -4.03 1.19
CA ASP A 109 4.68 -4.07 0.74
C ASP A 109 4.49 -3.80 -0.76
N HIS A 110 5.53 -3.37 -1.46
CA HIS A 110 5.52 -3.16 -2.91
C HIS A 110 6.28 -4.26 -3.67
N VAL A 111 7.28 -4.89 -3.04
CA VAL A 111 8.24 -5.78 -3.73
C VAL A 111 8.24 -7.24 -3.26
N PHE A 112 7.62 -7.58 -2.12
CA PHE A 112 7.73 -8.93 -1.54
C PHE A 112 6.65 -9.92 -1.98
N GLY A 113 5.64 -9.51 -2.74
CA GLY A 113 4.74 -10.43 -3.42
C GLY A 113 5.16 -10.75 -4.87
N ALA A 114 6.33 -10.28 -5.29
CA ALA A 114 6.80 -10.30 -6.68
C ALA A 114 6.69 -11.64 -7.39
N ARG A 115 7.03 -12.74 -6.72
CA ARG A 115 7.02 -14.09 -7.32
C ARG A 115 5.62 -14.60 -7.68
N ALA A 116 4.57 -13.94 -7.17
CA ALA A 116 3.22 -14.19 -7.66
C ALA A 116 3.00 -13.67 -9.08
N PHE A 117 3.65 -12.58 -9.46
CA PHE A 117 3.50 -11.91 -10.76
C PHE A 117 4.63 -12.26 -11.74
N VAL A 118 5.84 -12.50 -11.25
CA VAL A 118 7.02 -12.86 -12.05
C VAL A 118 7.27 -14.35 -11.97
N ASP A 119 6.56 -15.12 -12.79
CA ASP A 119 6.65 -16.59 -12.80
C ASP A 119 7.71 -17.16 -13.77
N ASN A 120 8.21 -16.35 -14.69
CA ASN A 120 9.23 -16.72 -15.66
C ASN A 120 10.27 -15.58 -15.84
N SER A 121 11.38 -15.87 -16.52
CA SER A 121 12.49 -14.93 -16.69
C SER A 121 12.32 -13.92 -17.84
N GLU A 122 11.26 -14.02 -18.64
CA GLU A 122 10.98 -13.09 -19.74
C GLU A 122 10.28 -11.81 -19.23
N ILE A 123 9.68 -11.86 -18.05
CA ILE A 123 9.02 -10.70 -17.43
C ILE A 123 10.10 -9.77 -16.87
N GLU A 124 10.20 -8.58 -17.44
CA GLU A 124 11.10 -7.54 -16.94
C GLU A 124 10.59 -6.98 -15.61
N VAL A 125 11.50 -6.81 -14.65
CA VAL A 125 11.25 -6.07 -13.40
C VAL A 125 11.98 -4.74 -13.50
N ILE A 126 11.23 -3.65 -13.53
CA ILE A 126 11.73 -2.31 -13.80
C ILE A 126 11.67 -1.48 -12.51
N ALA A 127 12.78 -0.83 -12.15
CA ALA A 127 12.86 0.05 -10.98
C ALA A 127 13.98 1.08 -11.15
N HIS A 128 14.10 2.00 -10.18
CA HIS A 128 15.25 2.89 -10.07
C HIS A 128 16.54 2.08 -9.79
N GLU A 129 17.69 2.58 -10.23
CA GLU A 129 18.96 1.84 -10.14
C GLU A 129 19.39 1.55 -8.69
N THR A 130 19.03 2.44 -7.76
CA THR A 130 19.34 2.29 -6.34
C THR A 130 18.33 1.42 -5.57
N THR A 131 17.20 1.00 -6.18
CA THR A 131 16.17 0.23 -5.47
C THR A 131 16.73 -1.05 -4.85
N GLU A 132 17.58 -1.78 -5.58
CA GLU A 132 18.23 -3.00 -5.07
C GLU A 132 19.10 -2.73 -3.83
N GLU A 133 19.84 -1.61 -3.81
CA GLU A 133 20.66 -1.22 -2.67
C GLU A 133 19.79 -1.01 -1.42
N TYR A 134 18.69 -0.26 -1.55
CA TYR A 134 17.77 0.00 -0.43
C TYR A 134 17.07 -1.27 0.06
N ILE A 135 16.67 -2.18 -0.83
CA ILE A 135 16.12 -3.49 -0.44
C ILE A 135 17.16 -4.27 0.39
N ASN A 136 18.39 -4.38 -0.11
CA ASN A 136 19.47 -5.12 0.55
C ASN A 136 19.82 -4.55 1.93
N ARG A 137 19.75 -3.23 2.09
CA ARG A 137 19.96 -2.57 3.37
C ARG A 137 18.95 -2.98 4.43
N ILE A 138 17.67 -3.13 4.06
CA ILE A 138 16.59 -3.54 4.98
C ILE A 138 16.68 -5.04 5.27
N LEU A 139 16.96 -5.86 4.25
CA LEU A 139 17.06 -7.32 4.41
C LEU A 139 18.35 -7.77 5.12
N GLY A 140 19.39 -6.94 5.12
CA GLY A 140 20.68 -7.21 5.74
C GLY A 140 20.74 -6.88 7.23
N ILE A 141 21.75 -6.10 7.63
CA ILE A 141 22.13 -5.87 9.04
C ILE A 141 21.00 -5.24 9.87
N LEU A 142 20.16 -4.41 9.24
CA LEU A 142 19.11 -3.68 9.94
C LEU A 142 17.85 -4.51 10.23
N ARG A 143 17.72 -5.71 9.64
CA ARG A 143 16.50 -6.53 9.69
C ARG A 143 15.98 -6.78 11.12
N PRO A 144 16.79 -7.17 12.12
CA PRO A 144 16.27 -7.50 13.45
C PRO A 144 15.59 -6.30 14.14
N ILE A 145 16.20 -5.11 14.07
CA ILE A 145 15.68 -3.93 14.75
C ILE A 145 14.50 -3.30 13.99
N ILE A 146 14.58 -3.26 12.65
CA ILE A 146 13.50 -2.75 11.80
C ILE A 146 12.26 -3.62 11.96
N ASN A 147 12.40 -4.95 11.95
CA ASN A 147 11.26 -5.86 12.15
C ASN A 147 10.59 -5.62 13.51
N LYS A 148 11.36 -5.59 14.60
CA LYS A 148 10.82 -5.37 15.94
C LYS A 148 10.05 -4.05 16.06
N ARG A 149 10.57 -2.97 15.47
CA ARG A 149 9.90 -1.65 15.51
C ARG A 149 8.70 -1.59 14.57
N SER A 150 8.78 -2.22 13.40
CA SER A 150 7.68 -2.31 12.43
C SER A 150 6.50 -3.08 13.00
N SER A 151 6.74 -4.21 13.69
CA SER A 151 5.66 -4.98 14.33
C SER A 151 4.91 -4.17 15.40
N ARG A 152 5.56 -3.20 16.04
CA ARG A 152 4.89 -2.27 16.97
C ARG A 152 4.11 -1.19 16.22
N MET A 153 4.72 -0.58 15.21
CA MET A 153 4.10 0.45 14.38
C MET A 153 2.81 -0.04 13.72
N PHE A 154 2.82 -1.26 13.19
CA PHE A 154 1.69 -1.85 12.46
C PHE A 154 0.81 -2.75 13.32
N GLY A 155 1.03 -2.79 14.63
CA GLY A 155 0.22 -3.61 15.54
C GLY A 155 0.23 -5.11 15.24
N SER A 156 1.28 -5.67 14.65
CA SER A 156 1.31 -7.06 14.13
C SER A 156 1.10 -8.16 15.17
N PHE A 157 1.10 -7.82 16.46
CA PHE A 157 0.82 -8.74 17.57
C PHE A 157 -0.65 -8.73 18.00
N PHE A 158 -1.46 -7.81 17.48
CA PHE A 158 -2.89 -7.74 17.76
C PHE A 158 -3.68 -8.60 16.75
N PRO A 159 -4.85 -9.13 17.16
CA PRO A 159 -5.81 -9.69 16.22
C PRO A 159 -6.18 -8.66 15.14
N GLU A 160 -6.42 -9.11 13.92
CA GLU A 160 -6.72 -8.22 12.79
C GLU A 160 -8.00 -7.41 13.03
N GLU A 161 -8.97 -8.01 13.70
CA GLU A 161 -10.25 -7.41 14.09
C GLU A 161 -10.09 -6.28 15.12
N SER A 162 -8.90 -6.15 15.71
CA SER A 162 -8.57 -5.08 16.67
C SER A 162 -7.81 -3.91 16.04
N ILE A 163 -7.53 -3.97 14.73
CA ILE A 163 -6.82 -2.92 13.98
C ILE A 163 -7.83 -2.25 13.05
N GLU A 164 -8.06 -0.95 13.25
CA GLU A 164 -8.95 -0.19 12.35
C GLU A 164 -8.33 -0.05 10.95
N ASN A 165 -7.12 0.52 10.90
CA ASN A 165 -6.24 0.58 9.73
C ASN A 165 -4.85 1.10 10.16
N ASN A 166 -3.88 1.06 9.23
CA ASN A 166 -2.51 1.54 9.41
C ASN A 166 -2.24 2.92 8.75
N GLY A 167 -3.28 3.70 8.46
CA GLY A 167 -3.20 5.02 7.82
C GLY A 167 -2.96 5.00 6.30
N ILE A 168 -2.25 3.98 5.79
CA ILE A 168 -1.97 3.80 4.35
C ILE A 168 -2.59 2.51 3.77
N GLY A 169 -3.16 1.67 4.62
CA GLY A 169 -3.81 0.43 4.24
C GLY A 169 -4.47 -0.24 5.44
N PRO A 170 -5.20 -1.34 5.24
CA PRO A 170 -6.00 -1.95 6.30
C PRO A 170 -5.13 -2.69 7.33
N PHE A 171 -4.08 -3.38 6.88
CA PHE A 171 -3.17 -4.12 7.74
C PHE A 171 -1.86 -4.41 7.02
N LEU A 172 -0.82 -4.77 7.77
CA LEU A 172 0.43 -5.32 7.23
C LEU A 172 0.37 -6.85 7.29
N GLU A 173 0.47 -7.51 6.15
CA GLU A 173 0.44 -8.98 6.04
C GLU A 173 1.81 -9.64 6.25
N ILE A 174 2.90 -8.89 6.09
CA ILE A 174 4.27 -9.41 6.17
C ILE A 174 4.54 -9.96 7.58
N GLY A 175 4.96 -11.23 7.64
CA GLY A 175 5.28 -11.91 8.90
C GLY A 175 4.09 -12.56 9.60
N LYS A 176 2.87 -12.48 9.04
CA LYS A 176 1.71 -13.26 9.51
C LYS A 176 1.84 -14.75 9.15
N GLU A 177 1.17 -15.61 9.91
CA GLU A 177 1.16 -17.05 9.66
C GLU A 177 0.63 -17.39 8.26
N GLY A 178 1.29 -18.32 7.56
CA GLY A 178 0.93 -18.72 6.20
C GLY A 178 1.22 -17.67 5.13
N ARG A 179 1.92 -16.58 5.46
CA ARG A 179 2.28 -15.51 4.52
C ARG A 179 3.78 -15.45 4.27
N GLN A 180 4.21 -15.68 3.03
CA GLN A 180 5.62 -15.74 2.63
C GLN A 180 6.01 -14.54 1.77
N THR A 181 7.15 -13.93 2.10
CA THR A 181 7.77 -12.90 1.27
C THR A 181 8.65 -13.54 0.20
N SER A 182 8.62 -13.03 -1.03
CA SER A 182 9.54 -13.37 -2.10
C SER A 182 9.84 -12.16 -2.97
N LEU A 183 11.13 -11.95 -3.23
CA LEU A 183 11.64 -10.84 -4.00
C LEU A 183 12.13 -11.35 -5.37
N VAL A 184 11.94 -10.54 -6.41
CA VAL A 184 12.68 -10.63 -7.66
C VAL A 184 13.42 -9.32 -7.87
N TYR A 185 14.73 -9.35 -8.05
CA TYR A 185 15.50 -8.11 -8.23
C TYR A 185 15.18 -7.43 -9.57
N PRO A 186 15.28 -6.09 -9.64
CA PRO A 186 15.11 -5.36 -10.89
C PRO A 186 16.06 -5.88 -11.97
N THR A 187 15.50 -6.29 -13.10
CA THR A 187 16.27 -6.73 -14.29
C THR A 187 16.54 -5.57 -15.24
N LYS A 188 15.74 -4.51 -15.17
CA LYS A 188 15.92 -3.25 -15.90
C LYS A 188 15.92 -2.09 -14.92
N LYS A 189 16.95 -1.25 -15.01
CA LYS A 189 17.22 -0.16 -14.08
C LYS A 189 17.39 1.15 -14.84
N PHE A 190 17.06 2.26 -14.20
CA PHE A 190 17.32 3.60 -14.71
C PHE A 190 17.63 4.55 -13.57
N ASP A 191 18.28 5.66 -13.91
CA ASP A 191 18.62 6.75 -12.99
C ASP A 191 17.50 7.81 -13.05
N GLU A 192 17.64 8.86 -13.84
CA GLU A 192 16.70 9.99 -13.87
C GLU A 192 15.31 9.71 -14.48
N SER A 193 15.25 9.15 -15.69
CA SER A 193 13.99 8.87 -16.38
C SER A 193 14.13 7.75 -17.40
N LEU A 194 13.03 7.08 -17.72
CA LEU A 194 12.99 6.01 -18.70
C LEU A 194 11.66 6.02 -19.47
N GLU A 195 11.74 6.16 -20.79
CA GLU A 195 10.60 5.97 -21.69
C GLU A 195 10.59 4.53 -22.24
N LEU A 196 9.41 3.91 -22.25
CA LEU A 196 9.21 2.53 -22.66
C LEU A 196 7.95 2.42 -23.51
N SER A 197 7.98 1.50 -24.48
CA SER A 197 6.76 0.99 -25.12
C SER A 197 6.64 -0.49 -24.77
N ILE A 198 5.66 -0.84 -23.93
CA ILE A 198 5.39 -2.23 -23.55
C ILE A 198 4.07 -2.64 -24.18
N SER A 199 4.11 -3.61 -25.10
CA SER A 199 2.90 -4.06 -25.80
C SER A 199 2.14 -2.89 -26.46
N GLY A 200 2.87 -1.98 -27.13
CA GLY A 200 2.32 -0.82 -27.83
C GLY A 200 1.78 0.31 -26.94
N LEU A 201 1.96 0.22 -25.61
CA LEU A 201 1.62 1.28 -24.68
C LEU A 201 2.86 2.06 -24.26
N ASP A 202 2.88 3.36 -24.59
CA ASP A 202 3.92 4.28 -24.16
C ASP A 202 3.78 4.60 -22.66
N ILE A 203 4.87 4.41 -21.94
CA ILE A 203 4.98 4.58 -20.49
C ILE A 203 6.25 5.35 -20.19
N GLN A 204 6.15 6.32 -19.29
CA GLN A 204 7.28 7.13 -18.84
C GLN A 204 7.47 6.92 -17.34
N LEU A 205 8.71 6.66 -16.93
CA LEU A 205 9.12 6.53 -15.54
C LEU A 205 10.05 7.68 -15.20
N PHE A 206 9.87 8.29 -14.04
CA PHE A 206 10.68 9.41 -13.58
C PHE A 206 11.14 9.16 -12.15
N HIS A 207 12.41 9.39 -11.87
CA HIS A 207 12.93 9.46 -10.52
C HIS A 207 12.27 10.63 -9.79
N ALA A 208 11.78 10.34 -8.58
CA ALA A 208 10.94 11.23 -7.82
C ALA A 208 11.10 10.92 -6.33
N PRO A 209 12.25 11.30 -5.72
CA PRO A 209 12.50 11.02 -4.32
C PRO A 209 11.42 11.65 -3.43
N GLY A 210 11.05 10.96 -2.35
CA GLY A 210 10.07 11.43 -1.37
C GLY A 210 9.92 10.50 -0.17
N GLU A 211 8.96 9.57 -0.20
CA GLU A 211 8.82 8.54 0.84
C GLU A 211 10.12 7.73 0.97
N THR A 212 10.76 7.42 -0.16
CA THR A 212 12.13 6.89 -0.24
C THR A 212 12.95 7.59 -1.32
N ASN A 213 14.28 7.41 -1.29
CA ASN A 213 15.19 8.06 -2.23
C ASN A 213 15.23 7.37 -3.60
N ASP A 214 14.89 6.09 -3.70
CA ASP A 214 14.83 5.35 -4.97
C ASP A 214 13.46 5.42 -5.64
N GLN A 215 12.56 6.25 -5.11
CA GLN A 215 11.20 6.27 -5.57
C GLN A 215 11.04 6.86 -6.95
N ILE A 216 10.10 6.30 -7.70
CA ILE A 216 9.71 6.76 -9.03
C ILE A 216 8.21 7.05 -9.08
N PHE A 217 7.79 7.81 -10.07
CA PHE A 217 6.40 7.79 -10.52
C PHE A 217 6.29 7.26 -11.95
N VAL A 218 5.12 6.70 -12.27
CA VAL A 218 4.77 6.24 -13.61
C VAL A 218 3.79 7.24 -14.23
N TRP A 219 4.02 7.59 -15.49
CA TRP A 219 3.12 8.42 -16.27
C TRP A 219 2.75 7.71 -17.57
N ILE A 220 1.44 7.66 -17.86
CA ILE A 220 0.92 7.10 -19.11
C ILE A 220 0.19 8.20 -19.86
N PRO A 221 0.86 8.89 -20.81
CA PRO A 221 0.31 10.07 -21.49
C PRO A 221 -1.03 9.80 -22.18
N LYS A 222 -1.17 8.62 -22.81
CA LYS A 222 -2.39 8.20 -23.53
C LYS A 222 -3.65 8.28 -22.66
N TYR A 223 -3.53 8.01 -21.36
CA TYR A 223 -4.66 8.01 -20.43
C TYR A 223 -4.63 9.20 -19.48
N LYS A 224 -3.64 10.09 -19.61
CA LYS A 224 -3.30 11.10 -18.60
C LYS A 224 -3.33 10.53 -17.17
N ALA A 225 -2.75 9.34 -17.02
CA ALA A 225 -2.77 8.57 -15.78
C ALA A 225 -1.42 8.63 -15.07
N LEU A 226 -1.44 9.15 -13.84
CA LEU A 226 -0.28 9.29 -12.97
C LEU A 226 -0.35 8.27 -11.84
N PHE A 227 0.74 7.54 -11.65
CA PHE A 227 0.93 6.59 -10.56
C PHE A 227 2.08 7.11 -9.67
N PRO A 228 1.78 7.83 -8.58
CA PRO A 228 2.78 8.58 -7.79
C PRO A 228 3.62 7.70 -6.84
N GLY A 229 3.38 6.38 -6.81
CA GLY A 229 3.87 5.52 -5.74
C GLY A 229 3.34 6.02 -4.39
N ASP A 230 4.26 6.19 -3.45
CA ASP A 230 3.98 6.68 -2.09
C ASP A 230 4.23 8.18 -1.92
N ASN A 231 4.45 8.91 -3.00
CA ASN A 231 4.60 10.37 -2.93
C ASN A 231 3.26 11.05 -2.73
N PHE A 232 2.17 10.30 -2.85
CA PHE A 232 0.83 10.71 -2.50
C PHE A 232 0.00 9.51 -2.03
N TYR A 233 -0.75 9.71 -0.96
CA TYR A 233 -1.86 8.88 -0.51
C TYR A 233 -2.75 9.75 0.41
N ARG A 234 -3.98 9.32 0.72
CA ARG A 234 -4.95 10.13 1.49
C ARG A 234 -4.66 10.20 3.01
N ALA A 235 -3.41 10.41 3.40
CA ALA A 235 -3.00 10.67 4.79
C ALA A 235 -1.71 11.50 4.83
N PHE A 236 -1.51 12.30 5.87
CA PHE A 236 -0.25 13.06 6.00
C PHE A 236 0.93 12.09 6.16
N PRO A 237 2.02 12.25 5.37
CA PRO A 237 3.08 11.26 5.35
C PRO A 237 4.00 11.32 6.56
N ASN A 238 4.66 10.19 6.83
CA ASN A 238 5.67 10.06 7.87
C ASN A 238 7.00 10.78 7.53
N LEU A 239 7.12 12.12 7.55
CA LEU A 239 8.39 12.82 7.21
C LEU A 239 9.67 12.23 7.86
N TYR A 240 9.50 11.58 9.01
CA TYR A 240 10.35 10.48 9.47
C TYR A 240 9.47 9.36 10.06
N THR A 241 9.70 8.10 9.67
CA THR A 241 8.92 6.98 10.20
C THR A 241 9.41 6.51 11.57
N ILE A 242 8.46 6.23 12.47
CA ILE A 242 8.74 5.78 13.85
C ILE A 242 9.44 4.41 13.91
N ARG A 243 9.44 3.61 12.83
CA ARG A 243 10.21 2.35 12.77
C ARG A 243 11.72 2.56 12.62
N GLY A 244 12.14 3.77 12.24
CA GLY A 244 13.55 4.17 12.14
C GLY A 244 14.20 3.83 10.80
N THR A 245 14.17 4.79 9.88
CA THR A 245 14.84 4.77 8.57
C THR A 245 15.72 6.03 8.44
N PRO A 246 16.45 6.26 7.33
CA PRO A 246 16.95 7.61 7.04
C PRO A 246 15.85 8.66 7.08
N TYR A 247 16.25 9.90 7.32
CA TYR A 247 15.40 11.05 7.06
C TYR A 247 15.07 11.13 5.57
N ARG A 248 13.85 11.58 5.28
CA ARG A 248 13.39 11.83 3.92
C ARG A 248 13.93 13.16 3.43
N ASP A 249 14.20 13.25 2.13
CA ASP A 249 14.49 14.54 1.50
C ASP A 249 13.18 15.29 1.25
N LEU A 250 12.82 16.18 2.18
CA LEU A 250 11.56 16.93 2.09
C LEU A 250 11.56 17.94 0.94
N ALA A 251 12.71 18.55 0.66
CA ALA A 251 12.83 19.48 -0.46
C ALA A 251 12.77 18.75 -1.81
N GLY A 252 13.37 17.56 -1.88
CA GLY A 252 13.22 16.63 -3.00
C GLY A 252 11.76 16.21 -3.20
N TRP A 253 11.07 15.81 -2.12
CA TRP A 253 9.66 15.39 -2.19
C TRP A 253 8.75 16.48 -2.74
N VAL A 254 8.93 17.72 -2.28
CA VAL A 254 8.18 18.88 -2.80
C VAL A 254 8.39 19.04 -4.31
N LYS A 255 9.63 18.91 -4.80
CA LYS A 255 9.93 18.98 -6.25
C LYS A 255 9.31 17.81 -7.02
N SER A 256 9.36 16.60 -6.46
CA SER A 256 8.74 15.40 -7.04
C SER A 256 7.24 15.59 -7.24
N ILE A 257 6.54 16.16 -6.25
CA ILE A 257 5.11 16.45 -6.38
C ILE A 257 4.87 17.61 -7.36
N ASP A 258 5.74 18.62 -7.41
CA ASP A 258 5.63 19.69 -8.41
C ASP A 258 5.77 19.15 -9.85
N MET A 259 6.69 18.20 -10.10
CA MET A 259 6.78 17.50 -11.39
C MET A 259 5.47 16.80 -11.76
N MET A 260 4.86 16.08 -10.80
CA MET A 260 3.58 15.41 -11.00
C MET A 260 2.43 16.39 -11.31
N ARG A 261 2.41 17.54 -10.64
CA ARG A 261 1.39 18.59 -10.86
C ARG A 261 1.47 19.16 -12.27
N TYR A 262 2.67 19.38 -12.80
CA TYR A 262 2.86 19.92 -14.15
C TYR A 262 2.44 18.97 -15.28
N LEU A 263 2.20 17.68 -14.99
CA LEU A 263 1.64 16.74 -15.97
C LEU A 263 0.14 16.91 -16.19
N GLU A 264 -0.55 17.64 -15.31
CA GLU A 264 -2.01 17.85 -15.36
C GLU A 264 -2.80 16.54 -15.58
N PRO A 265 -2.64 15.56 -14.66
CA PRO A 265 -3.26 14.24 -14.79
C PRO A 265 -4.79 14.29 -14.67
N ASP A 266 -5.48 13.43 -15.43
CA ASP A 266 -6.93 13.20 -15.28
C ASP A 266 -7.22 12.05 -14.31
N LEU A 267 -6.24 11.17 -14.09
CA LEU A 267 -6.31 10.04 -13.17
C LEU A 267 -5.08 10.02 -12.27
N LEU A 268 -5.29 9.95 -10.95
CA LEU A 268 -4.23 9.75 -9.95
C LEU A 268 -4.44 8.40 -9.26
N ILE A 269 -3.47 7.49 -9.41
CA ILE A 269 -3.57 6.10 -8.94
C ILE A 269 -2.40 5.78 -7.99
N PRO A 270 -2.53 6.12 -6.70
CA PRO A 270 -1.50 5.87 -5.70
C PRO A 270 -1.35 4.39 -5.33
N SER A 271 -0.17 4.03 -4.83
CA SER A 271 0.11 2.68 -4.31
C SER A 271 -0.54 2.42 -2.95
N HIS A 272 -1.20 3.42 -2.36
CA HIS A 272 -2.04 3.32 -1.16
C HIS A 272 -3.28 4.20 -1.31
N SER A 273 -4.39 3.88 -0.62
CA SER A 273 -5.69 4.60 -0.68
C SER A 273 -6.40 4.57 -2.05
N LYS A 274 -7.63 5.11 -2.14
CA LYS A 274 -8.44 5.08 -3.36
C LYS A 274 -7.90 6.05 -4.44
N PRO A 275 -8.04 5.70 -5.73
CA PRO A 275 -7.67 6.58 -6.84
C PRO A 275 -8.56 7.82 -6.93
N ILE A 276 -8.04 8.89 -7.52
CA ILE A 276 -8.73 10.17 -7.74
C ILE A 276 -8.92 10.40 -9.24
N LYS A 277 -10.08 10.94 -9.62
CA LYS A 277 -10.39 11.33 -11.01
C LYS A 277 -10.69 12.82 -11.08
N GLY A 278 -10.31 13.42 -12.20
CA GLY A 278 -10.58 14.82 -12.51
C GLY A 278 -9.40 15.73 -12.18
N ALA A 279 -8.91 16.44 -13.20
CA ALA A 279 -7.70 17.26 -13.11
C ALA A 279 -7.76 18.34 -12.01
N GLU A 280 -8.93 18.96 -11.78
CA GLU A 280 -9.09 19.99 -10.73
C GLU A 280 -8.92 19.39 -9.33
N GLU A 281 -9.61 18.29 -9.04
CA GLU A 281 -9.50 17.59 -7.75
C GLU A 281 -8.08 17.07 -7.53
N ILE A 282 -7.45 16.50 -8.56
CA ILE A 282 -6.08 16.01 -8.46
C ILE A 282 -5.10 17.16 -8.21
N SER A 283 -5.23 18.26 -8.95
CA SER A 283 -4.38 19.45 -8.77
C SER A 283 -4.50 20.00 -7.35
N LYS A 284 -5.71 20.07 -6.81
CA LYS A 284 -5.95 20.47 -5.41
C LYS A 284 -5.26 19.52 -4.43
N HIS A 285 -5.51 18.21 -4.52
CA HIS A 285 -4.94 17.24 -3.58
C HIS A 285 -3.41 17.21 -3.63
N LEU A 286 -2.80 17.24 -4.82
CA LEU A 286 -1.34 17.28 -4.94
C LEU A 286 -0.76 18.60 -4.41
N THR A 287 -1.46 19.74 -4.62
CA THR A 287 -1.05 21.04 -4.07
C THR A 287 -1.11 21.03 -2.55
N ASP A 288 -2.24 20.61 -1.96
CA ASP A 288 -2.41 20.53 -0.51
C ASP A 288 -1.36 19.61 0.14
N TYR A 289 -1.10 18.45 -0.47
CA TYR A 289 -0.10 17.49 0.02
C TYR A 289 1.32 18.07 0.00
N ARG A 290 1.70 18.67 -1.14
CA ARG A 290 3.01 19.32 -1.34
C ARG A 290 3.20 20.50 -0.38
N ASP A 291 2.19 21.34 -0.22
CA ASP A 291 2.22 22.52 0.65
C ASP A 291 2.26 22.13 2.13
N ALA A 292 1.55 21.06 2.53
CA ALA A 292 1.61 20.57 3.90
C ALA A 292 3.02 20.08 4.27
N ILE A 293 3.69 19.34 3.38
CA ILE A 293 5.09 18.90 3.58
C ILE A 293 6.02 20.11 3.68
N GLN A 294 5.91 21.05 2.74
CA GLN A 294 6.74 22.27 2.74
C GLN A 294 6.50 23.11 4.00
N PHE A 295 5.24 23.27 4.42
CA PHE A 295 4.89 24.06 5.59
C PHE A 295 5.52 23.48 6.86
N VAL A 296 5.45 22.16 7.07
CA VAL A 296 6.08 21.53 8.23
C VAL A 296 7.60 21.74 8.21
N HIS A 297 8.25 21.58 7.05
CA HIS A 297 9.68 21.85 6.90
C HIS A 297 10.01 23.33 7.22
N ASP A 298 9.40 24.27 6.50
CA ASP A 298 9.75 25.69 6.55
C ASP A 298 9.42 26.32 7.91
N GLN A 299 8.27 25.96 8.51
CA GLN A 299 7.92 26.46 9.84
C GLN A 299 8.82 25.87 10.93
N THR A 300 9.24 24.61 10.80
CA THR A 300 10.21 24.01 11.73
C THR A 300 11.54 24.74 11.65
N VAL A 301 12.08 24.95 10.44
CA VAL A 301 13.33 25.71 10.23
C VAL A 301 13.19 27.14 10.76
N ARG A 302 12.07 27.81 10.49
CA ARG A 302 11.81 29.17 10.98
C ARG A 302 11.80 29.23 12.50
N LEU A 303 11.21 28.24 13.18
CA LEU A 303 11.08 28.21 14.64
C LEU A 303 12.38 27.83 15.35
N ILE A 304 13.22 26.98 14.75
CA ILE A 304 14.55 26.66 15.29
C ILE A 304 15.50 27.87 15.22
N ASN A 305 15.31 28.74 14.23
CA ASN A 305 16.08 29.99 14.09
C ASN A 305 15.57 31.15 14.95
N LYS A 306 14.58 30.93 15.83
CA LYS A 306 14.09 31.90 16.80
C LYS A 306 14.66 31.61 18.18
#